data_AF-A0A4P8IJA5-F1
#
_entry.id   AF-A0A4P8IJA5-F1
#
_cell.length_a   1.000
_cell.length_b   1.000
_cell.length_c   1.000
_cell.angle_alpha   90.00
_cell.angle_beta   90.00
_cell.angle_gamma   90.00
#
_symmetry.space_group_name_H-M   'P 1'
#
loop_
_entity.id
_entity.type
_entity.pdbx_description
1 polymer ?
#
loop_
_entity_poly.entity_id
_entity_poly.type
_entity_poly.pdbx_seq_one_letter_code
_entity_poly.pdbx_strand_id
1 'polypeptide(L)'
;MTVASIVIDETGKEIDSLYIGRKIDQKEIKTQWVRENVIPVLGDYEQVETEEELLDCFWSFWMKYKEKTYCIADVPFPVETRLFLKCVETDRERRQWDAPYPLLDLSSMLYFAGIDPLKSRDQLSTKKGMGHNALDDVDTSVRIWKKLHEKD
;
A
#
# COMPACT_ATOMS: atom_id res chain seq x y z
N MET A 1 -12.34 -4.45 -2.07
CA MET A 1 -10.99 -3.87 -2.25
C MET A 1 -10.53 -3.48 -0.88
N THR A 2 -9.32 -3.87 -0.50
CA THR A 2 -8.67 -3.44 0.74
C THR A 2 -7.45 -2.60 0.39
N VAL A 3 -7.10 -1.67 1.28
CA VAL A 3 -5.97 -0.75 1.16
C VAL A 3 -5.28 -0.70 2.51
N ALA A 4 -3.96 -0.72 2.51
CA ALA A 4 -3.19 -0.53 3.73
C ALA A 4 -2.07 0.50 3.55
N SER A 5 -1.69 1.14 4.65
CA SER A 5 -0.55 2.06 4.70
C SER A 5 0.06 2.01 6.10
N ILE A 6 1.39 2.02 6.16
CA ILE A 6 2.14 2.09 7.42
C ILE A 6 2.99 3.35 7.39
N VAL A 7 2.94 4.13 8.46
CA VAL A 7 3.82 5.28 8.66
C VAL A 7 4.91 4.88 9.64
N ILE A 8 6.16 5.06 9.21
CA ILE A 8 7.34 4.81 10.04
C ILE A 8 8.10 6.11 10.28
N ASP A 9 8.76 6.21 11.43
CA ASP A 9 9.73 7.27 11.72
C ASP A 9 11.10 6.98 11.08
N GLU A 10 12.05 7.89 11.26
CA GLU A 10 13.43 7.78 10.75
C GLU A 10 14.22 6.59 11.32
N THR A 11 13.78 6.02 12.45
CA THR A 11 14.37 4.81 13.04
C THR A 11 13.75 3.54 12.46
N GLY A 12 12.72 3.69 11.63
CA GLY A 12 11.92 2.60 11.08
C GLY A 12 10.83 2.10 12.05
N LYS A 13 10.58 2.78 13.16
CA LYS A 13 9.51 2.37 14.07
C LYS A 13 8.17 2.81 13.49
N GLU A 14 7.18 1.90 13.50
CA GLU A 14 5.79 2.24 13.14
C GLU A 14 5.21 3.24 14.14
N ILE A 15 4.59 4.30 13.62
CA ILE A 15 3.94 5.35 14.41
C ILE A 15 2.44 5.47 14.15
N ASP A 16 1.96 4.99 13.00
CA ASP A 16 0.54 4.89 12.67
C ASP A 16 0.34 3.91 11.51
N SER A 17 -0.86 3.38 11.37
CA SER A 17 -1.23 2.51 10.25
C SER A 17 -2.71 2.59 9.92
N LEU A 18 -3.02 2.25 8.67
CA LEU A 18 -4.37 2.12 8.15
C LEU A 18 -4.50 0.73 7.51
N TYR A 19 -5.56 0.02 7.87
CA TYR A 19 -6.01 -1.15 7.10
C TYR A 19 -7.52 -1.15 6.97
N ILE A 20 -7.98 -0.78 5.77
CA ILE A 20 -9.40 -0.49 5.50
C ILE A 20 -9.83 -1.15 4.19
N GLY A 21 -11.11 -1.42 4.04
CA GLY A 21 -11.65 -1.95 2.80
C GLY A 21 -13.15 -1.81 2.68
N ARG A 22 -13.62 -1.88 1.45
CA ARG A 22 -15.05 -2.00 1.19
C ARG A 22 -15.51 -3.40 1.60
N LYS A 23 -16.62 -3.47 2.31
CA LYS A 23 -17.33 -4.72 2.61
C LYS A 23 -17.49 -5.56 1.34
N ILE A 24 -17.05 -6.81 1.41
CA ILE A 24 -17.06 -7.72 0.26
C ILE A 24 -18.29 -8.60 0.33
N ASP A 25 -19.23 -8.42 -0.60
CA ASP A 25 -20.24 -9.44 -0.87
C ASP A 25 -19.61 -10.55 -1.74
N GLN A 26 -19.66 -11.79 -1.26
CA GLN A 26 -19.14 -12.95 -2.00
C GLN A 26 -19.79 -13.13 -3.39
N LYS A 27 -20.98 -12.58 -3.61
CA LYS A 27 -21.66 -12.58 -4.92
C LYS A 27 -20.97 -11.67 -5.94
N GLU A 28 -20.27 -10.63 -5.47
CA GLU A 28 -19.54 -9.69 -6.34
C GLU A 28 -18.19 -10.23 -6.82
N ILE A 29 -17.69 -11.32 -6.22
CA ILE A 29 -16.39 -11.89 -6.56
C ILE A 29 -16.49 -12.66 -7.87
N LYS A 30 -15.94 -12.08 -8.95
CA LYS A 30 -16.07 -12.61 -10.31
C LYS A 30 -15.08 -13.72 -10.66
N THR A 31 -13.92 -13.78 -10.00
CA THR A 31 -12.85 -14.71 -10.38
C THR A 31 -12.58 -15.74 -9.29
N GLN A 32 -12.37 -16.98 -9.71
CA GLN A 32 -11.97 -18.07 -8.81
C GLN A 32 -10.67 -17.74 -8.07
N TRP A 33 -9.73 -17.11 -8.79
CA TRP A 33 -8.45 -16.71 -8.24
C TRP A 33 -8.59 -15.81 -7.00
N VAL A 34 -9.49 -14.81 -7.01
CA VAL A 34 -9.72 -13.94 -5.83
C VAL A 34 -10.32 -14.72 -4.67
N ARG A 35 -11.24 -15.65 -4.94
CA ARG A 35 -11.87 -16.50 -3.91
C ARG A 35 -10.85 -17.37 -3.19
N GLU A 36 -9.84 -17.86 -3.90
CA GLU A 36 -8.84 -18.78 -3.38
C GLU A 36 -7.62 -18.08 -2.76
N ASN A 37 -7.21 -16.93 -3.31
CA ASN A 37 -5.93 -16.31 -2.97
C ASN A 37 -6.06 -15.01 -2.15
N VAL A 38 -7.20 -14.31 -2.22
CA VAL A 38 -7.37 -13.02 -1.53
C VAL A 38 -8.29 -13.19 -0.32
N ILE A 39 -9.51 -13.70 -0.53
CA ILE A 39 -10.52 -13.80 0.54
C ILE A 39 -10.03 -14.54 1.79
N PRO A 40 -9.31 -15.68 1.68
CA PRO A 40 -8.89 -16.43 2.86
C PRO A 40 -7.84 -15.69 3.72
N VAL A 41 -7.14 -14.72 3.14
CA VAL A 41 -6.00 -14.04 3.78
C VAL A 41 -6.30 -12.60 4.18
N LEU A 42 -7.48 -12.04 3.89
CA LEU A 42 -7.82 -10.65 4.23
C LEU A 42 -7.79 -10.38 5.75
N GLY A 43 -8.15 -11.36 6.58
CA GLY A 43 -8.28 -11.13 8.02
C GLY A 43 -9.28 -10.01 8.37
N ASP A 44 -9.07 -9.37 9.51
CA ASP A 44 -9.89 -8.27 9.98
C ASP A 44 -9.36 -6.92 9.47
N TYR A 45 -10.24 -6.10 8.90
CA TYR A 45 -9.96 -4.74 8.42
C TYR A 45 -11.12 -3.82 8.77
N GLU A 46 -10.86 -2.51 8.84
CA GLU A 46 -11.91 -1.52 9.00
C GLU A 46 -12.81 -1.51 7.75
N GLN A 47 -14.12 -1.61 7.94
CA GLN A 47 -15.06 -1.78 6.84
C GLN A 47 -15.82 -0.49 6.53
N VAL A 48 -15.88 -0.16 5.25
CA VAL A 48 -16.77 0.88 4.69
C VAL A 48 -17.71 0.26 3.67
N GLU A 49 -18.80 0.93 3.35
CA GLU A 49 -19.84 0.39 2.48
C GLU A 49 -19.58 0.71 1.01
N THR A 50 -18.97 1.87 0.72
CA THR A 50 -18.75 2.34 -0.66
C THR A 50 -17.28 2.48 -1.04
N GLU A 51 -16.99 2.51 -2.35
CA GLU A 51 -15.64 2.83 -2.84
C GLU A 51 -15.28 4.29 -2.55
N GLU A 52 -16.24 5.21 -2.59
CA GLU A 52 -16.03 6.62 -2.28
C GLU A 52 -15.57 6.82 -0.83
N GLU A 53 -16.26 6.21 0.14
CA GLU A 53 -15.85 6.21 1.55
C GLU A 53 -14.43 5.64 1.74
N LEU A 54 -14.11 4.55 1.04
CA LEU A 54 -12.77 3.95 1.09
C LEU A 54 -11.69 4.92 0.60
N LEU A 55 -11.94 5.59 -0.53
CA LEU A 55 -11.02 6.57 -1.10
C LEU A 55 -10.88 7.79 -0.18
N ASP A 56 -11.97 8.25 0.44
CA ASP A 56 -11.96 9.39 1.35
C ASP A 56 -11.23 9.09 2.66
N CYS A 57 -11.41 7.90 3.23
CA CYS A 57 -10.66 7.45 4.40
C CYS A 57 -9.16 7.34 4.11
N PHE A 58 -8.79 6.70 3.00
CA PHE A 58 -7.39 6.61 2.58
C PHE A 58 -6.78 7.98 2.31
N TRP A 59 -7.49 8.85 1.58
CA TRP A 59 -7.05 10.21 1.30
C TRP A 59 -6.87 11.01 2.59
N SER A 60 -7.83 10.93 3.51
CA SER A 60 -7.74 11.60 4.82
C SER A 60 -6.54 11.13 5.62
N PHE A 61 -6.20 9.83 5.57
CA PHE A 61 -5.00 9.30 6.18
C PHE A 61 -3.73 9.88 5.55
N TRP A 62 -3.63 9.89 4.22
CA TRP A 62 -2.50 10.51 3.50
C TRP A 62 -2.31 11.99 3.86
N MET A 63 -3.40 12.77 3.89
CA MET A 63 -3.37 14.19 4.20
C MET A 63 -2.83 14.52 5.60
N LYS A 64 -2.95 13.60 6.58
CA LYS A 64 -2.36 13.78 7.92
C LYS A 64 -0.82 13.86 7.88
N TYR A 65 -0.21 13.18 6.90
CA TYR A 65 1.24 12.95 6.86
C TYR A 65 1.94 13.63 5.68
N LYS A 66 1.23 14.00 4.61
CA LYS A 66 1.81 14.46 3.34
C LYS A 66 2.94 15.49 3.45
N GLU A 67 2.83 16.44 4.37
CA GLU A 67 3.80 17.55 4.54
C GLU A 67 5.11 17.12 5.21
N LYS A 68 5.14 15.94 5.82
CA LYS A 68 6.26 15.46 6.66
C LYS A 68 6.85 14.13 6.19
N THR A 69 6.25 13.50 5.18
CA THR A 69 6.59 12.14 4.78
C THR A 69 6.69 12.00 3.27
N TYR A 70 7.55 11.10 2.80
CA TYR A 70 7.48 10.60 1.44
C TYR A 70 6.56 9.38 1.36
N CYS A 71 5.77 9.27 0.29
CA CYS A 71 5.04 8.05 0.01
C CYS A 71 5.94 7.08 -0.76
N ILE A 72 6.05 5.84 -0.28
CA ILE A 72 6.79 4.76 -0.92
C ILE A 72 5.80 3.64 -1.23
N ALA A 73 5.86 3.10 -2.44
CA ALA A 73 5.07 1.94 -2.86
C ALA A 73 5.94 0.98 -3.68
N ASP A 74 5.63 -0.31 -3.61
CA ASP A 74 6.37 -1.36 -4.29
C ASP A 74 5.73 -1.69 -5.65
N VAL A 75 6.46 -1.49 -6.74
CA VAL A 75 5.95 -1.62 -8.12
C VAL A 75 4.65 -0.80 -8.32
N PRO A 76 4.67 0.51 -8.05
CA PRO A 76 3.46 1.31 -7.87
C PRO A 76 2.61 1.47 -9.14
N PHE A 77 3.19 1.27 -10.33
CA PHE A 77 2.47 1.38 -11.58
C PHE A 77 2.01 -0.01 -12.07
N PRO A 78 0.71 -0.19 -12.40
CA PRO A 78 -0.35 0.82 -12.46
C PRO A 78 -1.25 0.89 -11.21
N VAL A 79 -1.02 0.09 -10.18
CA VAL A 79 -2.03 -0.18 -9.14
C VAL A 79 -2.14 0.96 -8.14
N GLU A 80 -1.07 1.28 -7.41
CA GLU A 80 -1.06 2.34 -6.40
C GLU A 80 -1.19 3.73 -7.04
N THR A 81 -0.61 3.93 -8.23
CA THR A 81 -0.80 5.17 -8.98
C THR A 81 -2.27 5.39 -9.34
N ARG A 82 -3.01 4.33 -9.69
CA ARG A 82 -4.45 4.41 -9.97
C ARG A 82 -5.26 4.67 -8.70
N LEU A 83 -4.85 4.17 -7.54
CA LEU A 83 -5.51 4.48 -6.26
C LEU A 83 -5.46 5.99 -5.98
N PHE A 84 -4.28 6.61 -6.08
CA PHE A 84 -4.14 8.05 -5.90
C PHE A 84 -4.89 8.84 -6.98
N LEU A 85 -4.83 8.39 -8.24
CA LEU A 85 -5.58 9.03 -9.33
C LEU A 85 -7.08 9.03 -9.04
N LYS A 86 -7.66 7.91 -8.61
CA LYS A 86 -9.07 7.83 -8.22
C LYS A 86 -9.40 8.80 -7.08
N CYS A 87 -8.56 8.88 -6.06
CA CYS A 87 -8.77 9.82 -4.95
C CYS A 87 -8.83 11.27 -5.44
N VAL A 88 -7.93 11.64 -6.36
CA VAL A 88 -7.91 12.97 -6.98
C VAL A 88 -9.14 13.19 -7.85
N GLU A 89 -9.54 12.22 -8.66
CA GLU A 89 -10.68 12.35 -9.57
C GLU A 89 -12.01 12.51 -8.85
N THR A 90 -12.18 11.94 -7.65
CA THR A 90 -13.38 12.10 -6.81
C THR A 90 -13.60 13.56 -6.36
N ASP A 91 -12.53 14.34 -6.13
CA ASP A 91 -12.61 15.76 -5.76
C ASP A 91 -11.44 16.53 -6.36
N ARG A 92 -11.45 16.65 -7.69
CA ARG A 92 -10.32 17.21 -8.45
C ARG A 92 -10.01 18.65 -8.08
N GLU A 93 -11.04 19.45 -7.80
CA GLU A 93 -10.87 20.87 -7.47
C GLU A 93 -9.96 21.05 -6.25
N ARG A 94 -10.15 20.21 -5.21
CA ARG A 94 -9.40 20.30 -3.96
C ARG A 94 -8.15 19.41 -3.93
N ARG A 95 -8.12 18.30 -4.65
CA ARG A 95 -7.09 17.24 -4.48
C ARG A 95 -6.00 17.21 -5.56
N GLN A 96 -6.17 17.90 -6.68
CA GLN A 96 -5.29 17.80 -7.86
C GLN A 96 -3.79 18.07 -7.63
N TRP A 97 -3.43 18.78 -6.56
CA TRP A 97 -2.04 19.12 -6.23
C TRP A 97 -1.47 18.35 -5.02
N ASP A 98 -2.27 17.46 -4.45
CA ASP A 98 -2.02 16.89 -3.11
C ASP A 98 -1.69 15.40 -3.13
N ALA A 99 -1.73 14.75 -4.29
CA ALA A 99 -1.22 13.40 -4.44
C ALA A 99 0.30 13.36 -4.21
N PRO A 100 0.89 12.20 -3.85
CA PRO A 100 2.32 12.12 -3.59
C PRO A 100 3.16 12.63 -4.76
N TYR A 101 4.05 13.57 -4.46
CA TYR A 101 4.97 14.15 -5.43
C TYR A 101 6.35 14.39 -4.77
N PRO A 102 7.32 13.48 -4.95
CA PRO A 102 7.24 12.24 -5.73
C PRO A 102 6.50 11.10 -4.98
N LEU A 103 5.90 10.18 -5.75
CA LEU A 103 5.65 8.81 -5.30
C LEU A 103 6.93 8.00 -5.52
N LEU A 104 7.55 7.55 -4.43
CA LEU A 104 8.80 6.79 -4.49
C LEU A 104 8.52 5.31 -4.79
N ASP A 105 9.24 4.77 -5.77
CA ASP A 105 9.13 3.37 -6.20
C ASP A 105 10.22 2.51 -5.55
N LEU A 106 9.81 1.63 -4.63
CA LEU A 106 10.71 0.72 -3.94
C LEU A 106 11.43 -0.23 -4.91
N SER A 107 10.78 -0.64 -6.00
CA SER A 107 11.39 -1.53 -6.98
C SER A 107 12.52 -0.83 -7.75
N SER A 108 12.34 0.46 -8.08
CA SER A 108 13.41 1.29 -8.64
C SER A 108 14.59 1.42 -7.66
N MET A 109 14.32 1.56 -6.36
CA MET A 109 15.38 1.61 -5.34
C MET A 109 16.13 0.28 -5.21
N LEU A 110 15.44 -0.85 -5.29
CA LEU A 110 16.07 -2.18 -5.35
C LEU A 110 17.02 -2.29 -6.55
N TYR A 111 16.57 -1.83 -7.72
CA TYR A 111 17.40 -1.82 -8.93
C TYR A 111 18.68 -1.00 -8.74
N PHE A 112 18.58 0.19 -8.16
CA PHE A 112 19.75 1.02 -7.84
C PHE A 112 20.69 0.38 -6.81
N ALA A 113 20.16 -0.41 -5.87
CA ALA A 113 20.96 -1.18 -4.91
C ALA A 113 21.59 -2.45 -5.51
N GLY A 114 21.44 -2.70 -6.81
CA GLY A 114 21.96 -3.90 -7.47
C GLY A 114 21.16 -5.17 -7.19
N ILE A 115 19.94 -5.02 -6.68
CA ILE A 115 19.00 -6.12 -6.42
C ILE A 115 18.01 -6.18 -7.58
N ASP A 116 17.72 -7.40 -8.07
CA ASP A 116 16.68 -7.60 -9.09
C ASP A 116 15.33 -7.04 -8.59
N PRO A 117 14.75 -6.02 -9.25
CA PRO A 117 13.51 -5.38 -8.82
C PRO A 117 12.29 -6.31 -8.90
N LEU A 118 12.39 -7.45 -9.59
CA LEU A 118 11.32 -8.46 -9.70
C LEU A 118 11.57 -9.67 -8.80
N LYS A 119 12.62 -9.67 -7.99
CA LYS A 119 12.89 -10.72 -7.02
C LYS A 119 11.72 -10.86 -6.05
N SER A 120 11.41 -12.10 -5.67
CA SER A 120 10.35 -12.40 -4.71
C SER A 120 10.55 -11.63 -3.41
N ARG A 121 9.50 -10.94 -2.96
CA ARG A 121 9.51 -10.14 -1.73
C ARG A 121 9.70 -11.01 -0.49
N ASP A 122 9.22 -12.26 -0.50
CA ASP A 122 9.48 -13.25 0.55
C ASP A 122 10.98 -13.55 0.71
N GLN A 123 11.71 -13.61 -0.41
CA GLN A 123 13.16 -13.86 -0.39
C GLN A 123 13.94 -12.65 0.15
N LEU A 124 13.46 -11.43 -0.13
CA LEU A 124 14.10 -10.20 0.33
C LEU A 124 13.80 -9.90 1.80
N SER A 125 12.56 -10.10 2.22
CA SER A 125 12.11 -9.77 3.57
C SER A 125 12.47 -10.84 4.61
N THR A 126 13.05 -11.98 4.20
CA THR A 126 13.45 -13.15 5.02
C THR A 126 12.31 -13.78 5.84
N LYS A 127 11.08 -13.33 5.64
CA LYS A 127 9.86 -13.85 6.26
C LYS A 127 8.84 -14.02 5.15
N LYS A 128 8.28 -15.23 5.03
CA LYS A 128 7.20 -15.47 4.07
C LYS A 128 5.96 -14.69 4.49
N GLY A 129 5.48 -13.82 3.62
CA GLY A 129 4.18 -13.15 3.79
C GLY A 129 3.02 -14.11 3.56
N MET A 130 1.82 -13.67 3.91
CA MET A 130 0.59 -14.29 3.44
C MET A 130 0.42 -14.05 1.93
N GLY A 131 0.87 -12.88 1.44
CA GLY A 131 0.68 -12.43 0.08
C GLY A 131 -0.79 -12.07 -0.21
N HIS A 132 -1.03 -11.04 -1.02
CA HIS A 132 -2.38 -10.61 -1.40
C HIS A 132 -3.27 -10.16 -0.24
N ASN A 133 -2.66 -9.87 0.92
CA ASN A 133 -3.23 -9.10 2.01
C ASN A 133 -2.52 -7.74 2.02
N ALA A 134 -3.26 -6.65 1.83
CA ALA A 134 -2.65 -5.32 1.69
C ALA A 134 -1.77 -4.91 2.88
N LEU A 135 -2.14 -5.28 4.11
CA LEU A 135 -1.36 -4.97 5.32
C LEU A 135 -0.06 -5.77 5.37
N ASP A 136 -0.12 -7.06 5.05
CA ASP A 136 1.07 -7.91 4.98
C ASP A 136 2.01 -7.53 3.83
N ASP A 137 1.43 -7.11 2.69
CA ASP A 137 2.17 -6.63 1.52
C ASP A 137 2.96 -5.34 1.89
N VAL A 138 2.31 -4.34 2.51
CA VAL A 138 2.99 -3.10 2.91
C VAL A 138 3.98 -3.31 4.07
N ASP A 139 3.69 -4.18 5.02
CA ASP A 139 4.62 -4.59 6.09
C ASP A 139 5.87 -5.27 5.50
N THR A 140 5.69 -6.05 4.45
CA THR A 140 6.82 -6.63 3.67
C THR A 140 7.63 -5.54 2.99
N SER A 141 7.00 -4.54 2.37
CA SER A 141 7.69 -3.38 1.80
C SER A 141 8.48 -2.61 2.87
N VAL A 142 7.93 -2.41 4.07
CA VAL A 142 8.61 -1.76 5.20
C VAL A 142 9.86 -2.54 5.62
N ARG A 143 9.78 -3.87 5.73
CA ARG A 143 10.96 -4.70 6.04
C ARG A 143 12.06 -4.56 5.00
N ILE A 144 11.69 -4.55 3.72
CA ILE A 144 12.65 -4.40 2.61
C ILE A 144 13.28 -3.01 2.64
N TRP A 145 12.47 -1.96 2.84
CA TRP A 145 12.94 -0.60 3.00
C TRP A 145 13.96 -0.46 4.12
N LYS A 146 13.68 -1.03 5.30
CA LYS A 146 14.62 -1.04 6.44
C LYS A 146 15.95 -1.67 6.09
N LYS A 147 15.94 -2.86 5.47
CA LYS A 147 17.16 -3.56 5.06
C LYS A 147 18.00 -2.76 4.06
N LEU A 148 17.36 -2.00 3.16
CA LEU A 148 18.08 -1.12 2.23
C LEU A 148 18.78 0.05 2.93
N HIS A 149 18.33 0.42 4.14
CA HIS A 149 18.80 1.58 4.90
C HIS A 149 19.58 1.23 6.17
N GLU A 150 19.61 -0.05 6.54
CA GLU A 150 20.58 -0.59 7.49
C GLU A 150 21.97 -0.38 6.87
N LYS A 151 22.70 0.61 7.39
CA LYS A 151 24.12 0.80 7.07
C LYS A 151 24.89 -0.37 7.66
N ASP A 152 25.73 -1.02 6.86
CA ASP A 152 26.82 -1.88 7.33
C ASP A 152 27.73 -1.11 8.33
#